data_AF-A0A372ERA8-F1
#
_entry.id   AF-A0A372ERA8-F1
#
_cell.length_a   1.000
_cell.length_b   1.000
_cell.length_c   1.000
_cell.angle_alpha   90.00
_cell.angle_beta   90.00
_cell.angle_gamma   90.00
#
_symmetry.space_group_name_H-M   'P 1'
#
loop_
_entity.id
_entity.type
_entity.pdbx_description
1 polymer ?
#
loop_
_entity_poly.entity_id
_entity_poly.type
_entity_poly.pdbx_seq_one_letter_code
_entity_poly.pdbx_strand_id
1 'polypeptide(L)' 'MSLTPELVLRAYAAGIFPMAEARGDPEVFWVDPERRGILPLEGFHSSR' A
#
# COMPACT_ATOMS: atom_id res chain seq x y z
N MET A 1 -16.68 -3.86 -1.96
CA MET A 1 -16.17 -3.28 -3.24
C MET A 1 -15.36 -4.35 -3.98
N SER A 2 -15.41 -4.46 -5.31
CA SER A 2 -14.60 -5.44 -6.06
C SER A 2 -13.26 -4.83 -6.47
N LEU A 3 -12.15 -5.47 -6.08
CA LEU A 3 -10.80 -5.08 -6.50
C LEU A 3 -10.49 -5.74 -7.84
N THR A 4 -10.71 -5.01 -8.93
CA THR A 4 -10.27 -5.48 -10.25
C THR A 4 -8.77 -5.20 -10.45
N PRO A 5 -8.04 -6.03 -11.22
CA PRO A 5 -6.63 -5.77 -11.53
C PRO A 5 -6.38 -4.38 -12.10
N GLU A 6 -7.26 -3.90 -12.99
CA GLU A 6 -7.12 -2.60 -13.65
C GLU A 6 -7.25 -1.44 -12.65
N LEU A 7 -8.17 -1.56 -11.68
CA LEU A 7 -8.35 -0.58 -10.63
C LEU A 7 -7.12 -0.50 -9.73
N VAL A 8 -6.59 -1.65 -9.33
CA VAL A 8 -5.41 -1.75 -8.47
C VAL A 8 -4.18 -1.13 -9.17
N LEU A 9 -3.94 -1.48 -10.44
CA LEU A 9 -2.83 -0.91 -11.21
C LEU A 9 -2.91 0.62 -11.32
N ARG A 10 -4.10 1.16 -11.57
CA ARG A 10 -4.30 2.63 -11.61
C ARG A 10 -4.05 3.30 -10.27
N ALA A 11 -4.52 2.69 -9.18
CA ALA A 11 -4.30 3.22 -7.83
C ALA A 11 -2.81 3.26 -7.46
N TYR A 12 -2.08 2.15 -7.68
CA TYR A 12 -0.64 2.11 -7.40
C TYR A 12 0.15 3.11 -8.24
N ALA A 13 -0.22 3.31 -9.51
CA ALA A 13 0.39 4.34 -10.36
C ALA A 13 0.15 5.77 -9.84
N ALA A 14 -0.97 6.00 -9.14
CA ALA A 14 -1.28 7.27 -8.48
C ALA A 14 -0.69 7.38 -7.06
N GLY A 15 0.06 6.37 -6.58
CA GLY A 15 0.63 6.36 -5.23
C GLY A 15 -0.33 5.89 -4.12
N ILE A 16 -1.52 5.43 -4.49
CA ILE A 16 -2.60 4.99 -3.59
C ILE A 16 -2.61 3.46 -3.52
N PHE A 17 -2.88 2.88 -2.35
CA PHE A 17 -2.92 1.42 -2.18
C PHE A 17 -4.12 0.97 -1.35
N PRO A 18 -4.64 -0.25 -1.58
CA PRO A 18 -5.74 -0.80 -0.80
C PRO A 18 -5.21 -1.39 0.52
N MET A 19 -5.85 -1.09 1.64
CA MET A 19 -5.52 -1.62 2.96
C MET A 19 -6.78 -1.67 3.83
N ALA A 20 -6.94 -2.77 4.58
CA ALA A 20 -7.96 -2.89 5.63
C ALA A 20 -7.46 -2.27 6.94
N GLU A 21 -8.36 -1.80 7.81
CA GLU A 21 -7.94 -1.20 9.10
C GLU A 21 -7.32 -2.24 10.05
N ALA A 22 -7.81 -3.48 9.98
CA ALA A 22 -7.31 -4.59 10.79
C ALA A 22 -7.27 -5.90 10.00
N ARG A 23 -6.51 -6.88 10.51
CA ARG A 23 -6.34 -8.21 9.88
C ARG A 23 -7.66 -8.91 9.55
N GLY A 24 -8.66 -8.78 10.42
CA GLY A 24 -9.95 -9.47 10.30
C GLY A 24 -11.07 -8.60 9.75
N ASP A 25 -10.76 -7.37 9.33
CA ASP A 25 -11.76 -6.45 8.81
C ASP A 25 -12.18 -6.91 7.40
N PRO A 26 -13.48 -7.13 7.14
CA PRO A 26 -13.97 -7.51 5.81
C PRO A 26 -13.89 -6.37 4.80
N GLU A 27 -13.72 -5.13 5.25
CA GLU A 27 -13.69 -3.95 4.39
C GLU A 27 -12.26 -3.50 4.06
N VAL A 28 -12.11 -2.93 2.87
CA VAL A 28 -10.83 -2.42 2.34
C VAL A 28 -11.00 -0.96 1.95
N PHE A 29 -10.02 -0.15 2.36
CA PHE A 29 -9.99 1.28 2.11
C PHE A 29 -8.82 1.63 1.21
N TRP A 30 -8.94 2.73 0.47
CA TRP A 30 -7.84 3.29 -0.30
C TRP A 30 -7.06 4.28 0.55
N VAL A 31 -5.74 4.11 0.63
CA VAL A 31 -4.86 4.91 1.46
C VAL A 31 -3.96 5.78 0.58
N ASP A 32 -4.02 7.09 0.82
CA ASP A 32 -3.14 8.11 0.25
C ASP A 32 -2.37 8.81 1.40
N PRO A 33 -1.15 8.35 1.73
CA PRO A 33 -0.44 8.86 2.89
C PRO A 33 0.26 10.19 2.60
N GLU A 34 0.02 11.21 3.42
CA GLU A 34 0.75 12.50 3.34
C GLU A 34 2.28 12.32 3.46
N ARG A 35 2.73 11.36 4.28
CA ARG A 35 4.13 10.97 4.43
C ARG A 35 4.29 9.50 4.09
N ARG A 36 5.03 9.22 3.03
CA ARG A 36 5.25 7.86 2.54
C ARG A 36 6.53 7.27 3.12
N GLY A 37 6.40 6.12 3.79
CA GLY A 37 7.54 5.30 4.17
C GLY A 37 8.21 4.72 2.93
N ILE A 38 9.44 5.12 2.66
CA ILE A 38 10.28 4.59 1.59
C ILE A 38 11.50 3.95 2.25
N LEU A 39 11.78 2.69 1.91
CA LEU A 39 13.01 2.01 2.31
C LEU A 39 14.01 2.13 1.14
N PRO A 40 15.07 2.94 1.26
CA PRO A 40 16.15 2.91 0.29
C PRO A 40 16.79 1.53 0.31
N LEU A 41 16.80 0.86 -0.83
CA LEU A 41 17.44 -0.46 -0.95
C LEU A 41 18.97 -0.31 -0.93
N GLU A 42 19.47 0.80 -1.45
CA GLU A 42 20.86 1.20 -1.27
C GLU A 42 21.09 1.58 0.20
N GLY A 43 22.08 0.95 0.83
CA GLY A 43 22.37 1.18 2.24
C GLY A 43 21.45 0.44 3.22
N PHE A 44 20.69 -0.56 2.76
CA PHE A 44 19.92 -1.44 3.64
C PHE A 44 20.83 -2.07 4.71
N HIS A 45 20.48 -1.87 5.98
CA HIS A 45 21.21 -2.41 7.12
C HIS A 45 20.55 -3.70 7.63
N SER A 46 21.27 -4.81 7.55
CA SER A 46 20.88 -6.10 8.14
C SER A 46 21.65 -6.34 9.44
N SER A 47 20.95 -6.45 10.58
CA SER A 47 21.56 -6.82 11.85
C SER A 47 21.85 -8.33 11.95
N ARG A 48 22.79 -8.72 12.81
CA ARG A 48 23.12 -10.12 13.14
C ARG A 48 22.40 -10.58 14.39
#